data_AF-A0A183NDL1-F1
#
_entry.id   AF-A0A183NDL1-F1
#
_cell.length_a   1.000
_cell.length_b   1.000
_cell.length_c   1.000
_cell.angle_alpha   90.00
_cell.angle_beta   90.00
_cell.angle_gamma   90.00
#
_symmetry.space_group_name_H-M   'P 1'
#
loop_
_entity.id
_entity.type
_entity.pdbx_description
1 polymer ?
#
loop_
_entity_poly.entity_id
_entity_poly.type
_entity_poly.pdbx_seq_one_letter_code
_entity_poly.pdbx_strand_id
1 'polypeptide(L)'
;MGQLHKLDNRIQIMLKNGILRKHRSMFVMVGNKGQDQVPIMHQILNSLSSKGRLSILWCYKKELSFSTHRKKNLKLLNKRRKAGLTSDATIFEQFVCSTDIRWCYYDESHKILGQTFDMCVLQDFEALTPNLLARTIETVSGGGLIVFLLKSMTSLQQLCTMAMDIHSRYRTESQHNVVGRFNERFLLSLASNPRCLVLDDRWNILPLSRKVLSSLTTLQADISDESILLEQKELQKLKVMSLKLKCHFRLIRS
;
A
#
# COMPACT_ATOMS: atom_id res chain seq x y z
N MET A 1 11.66 16.86 -22.06
CA MET A 1 12.55 15.89 -21.40
C MET A 1 12.52 16.18 -19.90
N GLY A 2 11.73 15.42 -19.13
CA GLY A 2 11.67 15.61 -17.67
C GLY A 2 12.93 15.06 -17.02
N GLN A 3 13.55 15.84 -16.13
CA GLN A 3 14.69 15.38 -15.33
C GLN A 3 14.31 14.09 -14.60
N LEU A 4 15.06 13.01 -14.84
CA LEU A 4 15.01 11.78 -14.05
C LEU A 4 15.52 12.13 -12.64
N HIS A 5 14.62 12.60 -11.79
CA HIS A 5 14.91 12.79 -10.38
C HIS A 5 15.27 11.44 -9.77
N LYS A 6 16.48 11.37 -9.21
CA LYS A 6 16.93 10.20 -8.45
C LYS A 6 16.00 10.02 -7.27
N LEU A 7 15.31 8.88 -7.22
CA LEU A 7 14.41 8.52 -6.13
C LEU A 7 15.21 8.44 -4.82
N ASP A 8 14.64 8.96 -3.73
CA ASP A 8 15.27 8.90 -2.41
C ASP A 8 15.39 7.44 -1.95
N ASN A 9 16.62 7.02 -1.62
CA ASN A 9 16.93 5.65 -1.19
C ASN A 9 16.13 5.24 0.06
N ARG A 10 15.71 6.21 0.89
CA ARG A 10 14.92 5.98 2.10
C ARG A 10 13.60 5.26 1.83
N ILE A 11 12.97 5.51 0.67
CA ILE A 11 11.74 4.84 0.24
C ILE A 11 12.01 3.34 0.06
N GLN A 12 13.09 3.00 -0.63
CA GLN A 12 13.48 1.60 -0.88
C GLN A 12 13.86 0.88 0.42
N ILE A 13 14.60 1.56 1.31
CA ILE A 13 14.97 1.02 2.63
C ILE A 13 13.72 0.71 3.46
N MET A 14 12.74 1.62 3.49
CA MET A 14 11.49 1.40 4.22
C MET A 14 10.70 0.20 3.69
N LEU A 15 10.62 0.03 2.36
CA LEU A 15 9.96 -1.12 1.74
C LEU A 15 10.74 -2.42 1.97
N LYS A 16 12.06 -2.39 1.92
CA LYS A 16 12.91 -3.55 2.23
C LYS A 16 12.72 -4.00 3.68
N ASN A 17 12.71 -3.06 4.63
CA ASN A 17 12.38 -3.31 6.04
C ASN A 17 10.90 -3.75 6.22
N GLY A 18 10.02 -3.31 5.32
CA GLY A 18 8.69 -3.86 4.98
C GLY A 18 8.67 -5.37 4.89
N ILE A 19 9.29 -5.81 3.81
CA ILE A 19 9.31 -7.17 3.31
C ILE A 19 10.03 -8.08 4.29
N LEU A 20 11.21 -7.68 4.80
CA LEU A 20 12.02 -8.50 5.71
C LEU A 20 11.27 -8.82 7.01
N ARG A 21 10.63 -7.83 7.63
CA ARG A 21 9.86 -8.03 8.87
C ARG A 21 8.44 -8.56 8.62
N LYS A 22 8.03 -8.78 7.37
CA LYS A 22 6.65 -9.09 6.97
C LYS A 22 5.60 -8.12 7.55
N HIS A 23 5.97 -6.85 7.70
CA HIS A 23 5.10 -5.81 8.23
C HIS A 23 4.56 -4.95 7.07
N ARG A 24 3.28 -4.56 7.12
CA ARG A 24 2.63 -3.74 6.08
C ARG A 24 3.16 -2.30 6.13
N SER A 25 3.52 -1.75 4.97
CA SER A 25 3.99 -0.36 4.85
C SER A 25 2.91 0.55 4.29
N MET A 26 2.80 1.79 4.77
CA MET A 26 1.76 2.74 4.34
C MET A 26 2.37 3.98 3.70
N PHE A 27 1.99 4.29 2.46
CA PHE A 27 2.39 5.52 1.78
C PHE A 27 1.17 6.43 1.59
N VAL A 28 1.37 7.72 1.82
CA VAL A 28 0.38 8.76 1.60
C VAL A 28 0.89 9.64 0.48
N MET A 29 0.32 9.51 -0.71
CA MET A 29 0.68 10.32 -1.87
C MET A 29 -0.22 11.54 -1.91
N VAL A 30 0.38 12.72 -1.91
CA VAL A 30 -0.33 13.99 -1.98
C VAL A 30 -0.08 14.65 -3.32
N GLY A 31 -1.18 14.93 -4.00
CA GLY A 31 -1.22 15.74 -5.20
C GLY A 31 -2.20 15.22 -6.25
N ASN A 32 -2.39 16.05 -7.27
CA ASN A 32 -3.38 15.82 -8.31
C ASN A 32 -3.00 14.65 -9.25
N LYS A 33 -1.71 14.33 -9.34
CA LYS A 33 -1.16 13.29 -10.23
C LYS A 33 -0.70 12.04 -9.46
N GLY A 34 -1.17 11.83 -8.24
CA GLY A 34 -0.79 10.66 -7.43
C GLY A 34 -1.11 9.32 -8.09
N GLN A 35 -2.16 9.25 -8.92
CA GLN A 35 -2.53 8.05 -9.67
C GLN A 35 -1.43 7.63 -10.67
N ASP A 36 -0.78 8.59 -11.32
CA ASP A 36 0.30 8.34 -12.30
C ASP A 36 1.57 7.80 -11.62
N GLN A 37 1.71 7.96 -10.30
CA GLN A 37 2.86 7.47 -9.53
C GLN A 37 2.70 6.02 -9.06
N VAL A 38 1.46 5.49 -9.01
CA VAL A 38 1.19 4.10 -8.59
C VAL A 38 1.97 3.06 -9.40
N PRO A 39 2.09 3.16 -10.74
CA PRO A 39 2.94 2.26 -11.53
C PRO A 39 4.40 2.20 -11.06
N ILE A 40 4.97 3.34 -10.69
CA ILE A 40 6.36 3.45 -10.22
C ILE A 40 6.48 2.79 -8.84
N MET A 41 5.52 3.03 -7.94
CA MET A 41 5.46 2.34 -6.64
C MET A 41 5.43 0.82 -6.79
N HIS A 42 4.58 0.33 -7.70
CA HIS A 42 4.49 -1.09 -8.00
C HIS A 42 5.80 -1.64 -8.56
N GLN A 43 6.46 -0.93 -9.48
CA GLN A 43 7.76 -1.33 -10.02
C GLN A 43 8.84 -1.43 -8.93
N ILE A 44 8.89 -0.46 -8.01
CA ILE A 44 9.82 -0.49 -6.87
C ILE A 44 9.51 -1.70 -5.98
N LEU A 45 8.25 -1.92 -5.62
CA LEU A 45 7.86 -3.07 -4.79
C LEU A 45 8.21 -4.40 -5.48
N ASN A 46 7.96 -4.51 -6.79
CA ASN A 46 8.28 -5.69 -7.58
C ASN A 46 9.80 -5.92 -7.71
N SER A 47 10.60 -4.85 -7.75
CA SER A 47 12.07 -4.97 -7.76
C SER A 47 12.65 -5.46 -6.43
N LEU A 48 11.96 -5.18 -5.32
CA LEU A 48 12.40 -5.56 -3.97
C LEU A 48 11.83 -6.92 -3.52
N SER A 49 10.71 -7.34 -4.11
CA SER A 49 10.01 -8.58 -3.76
C SER A 49 10.40 -9.72 -4.68
N SER A 50 10.79 -10.86 -4.13
CA SER A 50 11.09 -12.08 -4.89
C SER A 50 9.84 -12.92 -5.23
N LYS A 51 8.64 -12.45 -4.90
CA LYS A 51 7.38 -13.20 -5.03
C LYS A 51 6.83 -13.32 -6.47
N GLY A 52 7.51 -12.73 -7.46
CA GLY A 52 7.03 -12.73 -8.85
C GLY A 52 5.94 -11.68 -9.08
N ARG A 53 4.86 -12.05 -9.78
CA ARG A 53 3.80 -11.10 -10.18
C ARG A 53 2.94 -10.68 -8.98
N LEU A 54 3.00 -9.41 -8.62
CA LEU A 54 2.22 -8.84 -7.51
C LEU A 54 0.75 -8.62 -7.89
N SER A 55 -0.12 -8.85 -6.90
CA SER A 55 -1.56 -8.60 -7.00
C SER A 55 -1.93 -7.26 -6.38
N ILE A 56 -2.78 -6.49 -7.06
CA ILE A 56 -3.15 -5.12 -6.66
C ILE A 56 -4.65 -5.03 -6.43
N LEU A 57 -5.04 -4.47 -5.29
CA LEU A 57 -6.40 -4.04 -4.99
C LEU A 57 -6.53 -2.55 -5.22
N TRP A 58 -7.48 -2.13 -6.06
CA TRP A 58 -7.80 -0.71 -6.28
C TRP A 58 -9.22 -0.42 -5.84
N CYS A 59 -9.36 0.40 -4.79
CA CYS A 59 -10.66 0.81 -4.25
C CYS A 59 -10.96 2.28 -4.56
N TYR A 60 -12.21 2.54 -4.93
CA TYR A 60 -12.69 3.87 -5.32
C TYR A 60 -14.18 4.02 -5.02
N LYS A 61 -14.66 5.27 -4.93
CA LYS A 61 -16.08 5.54 -4.62
C LYS A 61 -16.98 5.50 -5.86
N LYS A 62 -16.75 6.37 -6.84
CA LYS A 62 -17.68 6.53 -7.98
C LYS A 62 -17.02 6.65 -9.34
N GLU A 63 -15.92 7.39 -9.48
CA GLU A 63 -15.36 7.65 -10.81
C GLU A 63 -13.85 7.39 -10.88
N LEU A 64 -13.49 6.52 -11.84
CA LEU A 64 -12.16 6.42 -12.40
C LEU A 64 -12.15 7.26 -13.69
N SER A 65 -11.11 8.06 -13.89
CA SER A 65 -10.92 8.84 -15.12
C SER A 65 -10.57 7.96 -16.34
N PHE A 66 -10.53 6.64 -16.17
CA PHE A 66 -10.07 5.69 -17.17
C PHE A 66 -10.90 4.40 -17.17
N SER A 67 -10.92 3.73 -18.32
CA SER A 67 -11.60 2.44 -18.49
C SER A 67 -10.87 1.32 -17.76
N THR A 68 -11.60 0.49 -17.01
CA THR A 68 -11.07 -0.70 -16.34
C THR A 68 -11.03 -1.93 -17.26
N HIS A 69 -11.62 -1.87 -18.46
CA HIS A 69 -11.73 -3.01 -19.35
C HIS A 69 -10.42 -3.34 -20.07
N ARG A 70 -9.63 -4.24 -19.47
CA ARG A 70 -8.32 -4.68 -19.96
C ARG A 70 -8.30 -5.06 -21.45
N LYS A 71 -9.24 -5.90 -21.92
CA LYS A 71 -9.28 -6.34 -23.33
C LYS A 71 -9.52 -5.18 -24.30
N LYS A 72 -10.38 -4.22 -23.94
CA LYS A 72 -10.67 -3.04 -24.77
C LYS A 72 -9.46 -2.11 -24.81
N ASN A 73 -8.85 -1.86 -23.64
CA ASN A 73 -7.66 -1.00 -23.53
C ASN A 73 -6.47 -1.59 -24.29
N LEU A 74 -6.25 -2.91 -24.23
CA LEU A 74 -5.16 -3.57 -24.96
C LEU A 74 -5.35 -3.46 -26.48
N LYS A 75 -6.58 -3.59 -26.99
CA LYS A 75 -6.89 -3.38 -28.41
C LYS A 75 -6.62 -1.94 -28.83
N LEU A 76 -7.04 -0.97 -28.03
CA LEU A 76 -6.81 0.45 -28.28
C LEU A 76 -5.32 0.79 -28.28
N LEU A 77 -4.58 0.29 -27.27
CA LEU A 77 -3.13 0.46 -27.16
C LEU A 77 -2.40 -0.15 -28.36
N ASN A 78 -2.77 -1.37 -28.78
CA ASN A 78 -2.17 -2.01 -29.94
C ASN A 78 -2.50 -1.27 -31.25
N LYS A 79 -3.71 -0.72 -31.39
CA LYS A 79 -4.09 0.11 -32.55
C LYS A 79 -3.25 1.39 -32.60
N ARG A 80 -3.08 2.09 -31.46
CA ARG A 80 -2.23 3.28 -31.33
C ARG A 80 -0.76 2.97 -31.65
N ARG A 81 -0.24 1.85 -31.12
CA ARG A 81 1.14 1.40 -31.39
C ARG A 81 1.37 1.14 -32.88
N LYS A 82 0.43 0.45 -33.55
CA LYS A 82 0.48 0.20 -35.01
C LYS A 82 0.40 1.48 -35.85
N ALA A 83 -0.27 2.51 -35.34
CA ALA A 83 -0.39 3.81 -36.00
C ALA A 83 0.86 4.71 -35.81
N GLY A 84 1.92 4.25 -35.14
CA GLY A 84 3.15 5.03 -34.94
C GLY A 84 3.05 6.15 -33.90
N LEU A 85 1.85 6.42 -33.36
CA LEU A 85 1.59 7.41 -32.31
C LEU A 85 1.96 6.86 -30.91
N THR A 86 3.21 6.37 -30.78
CA THR A 86 3.67 5.62 -29.59
C THR A 86 4.29 6.52 -28.51
N SER A 87 4.50 7.82 -28.76
CA SER A 87 5.12 8.72 -27.78
C SER A 87 4.27 8.98 -26.54
N ASP A 88 2.95 8.79 -26.62
CA ASP A 88 2.00 9.33 -25.63
C ASP A 88 1.21 8.26 -24.86
N ALA A 89 1.57 6.97 -24.98
CA ALA A 89 0.99 5.98 -24.09
C ALA A 89 1.53 6.22 -22.68
N THR A 90 0.74 6.90 -21.84
CA THR A 90 1.07 7.15 -20.44
C THR A 90 1.45 5.83 -19.77
N ILE A 91 2.57 5.79 -19.04
CA ILE A 91 3.08 4.62 -18.29
C ILE A 91 1.96 3.91 -17.51
N PHE A 92 1.00 4.69 -17.04
CA PHE A 92 -0.23 4.26 -16.39
C PHE A 92 -1.13 3.34 -17.25
N GLU A 93 -1.38 3.66 -18.52
CA GLU A 93 -2.22 2.81 -19.40
C GLU A 93 -1.58 1.43 -19.61
N GLN A 94 -0.25 1.40 -19.78
CA GLN A 94 0.52 0.17 -19.90
C GLN A 94 0.48 -0.63 -18.60
N PHE A 95 0.56 0.04 -17.46
CA PHE A 95 0.42 -0.59 -16.14
C PHE A 95 -0.93 -1.28 -15.99
N VAL A 96 -2.04 -0.57 -16.22
CA VAL A 96 -3.41 -1.13 -16.14
C VAL A 96 -3.61 -2.35 -17.04
N CYS A 97 -2.97 -2.36 -18.22
CA CYS A 97 -3.08 -3.49 -19.15
C CYS A 97 -2.19 -4.69 -18.79
N SER A 98 -1.06 -4.46 -18.11
CA SER A 98 -0.03 -5.47 -17.87
C SER A 98 -0.18 -6.16 -16.53
N THR A 99 -0.55 -5.45 -15.47
CA THR A 99 -0.65 -5.96 -14.10
C THR A 99 -2.00 -6.62 -13.82
N ASP A 100 -2.09 -7.36 -12.70
CA ASP A 100 -3.35 -7.94 -12.25
C ASP A 100 -3.96 -7.03 -11.16
N ILE A 101 -5.03 -6.33 -11.55
CA ILE A 101 -5.67 -5.33 -10.69
C ILE A 101 -7.12 -5.76 -10.44
N ARG A 102 -7.44 -5.95 -9.16
CA ARG A 102 -8.81 -6.12 -8.68
C ARG A 102 -9.43 -4.75 -8.43
N TRP A 103 -10.36 -4.36 -9.31
CA TRP A 103 -11.18 -3.16 -9.14
C TRP A 103 -12.32 -3.43 -8.17
N CYS A 104 -12.48 -2.59 -7.15
CA CYS A 104 -13.52 -2.74 -6.14
C CYS A 104 -14.14 -1.39 -5.78
N TYR A 105 -15.46 -1.29 -5.84
CA TYR A 105 -16.18 -0.15 -5.27
C TYR A 105 -16.18 -0.25 -3.74
N TYR A 106 -16.17 0.88 -3.05
CA TYR A 106 -16.27 0.88 -1.57
C TYR A 106 -17.53 0.17 -1.06
N ASP A 107 -18.65 0.32 -1.75
CA ASP A 107 -19.91 -0.35 -1.41
C ASP A 107 -19.78 -1.89 -1.54
N GLU A 108 -18.90 -2.36 -2.41
CA GLU A 108 -18.63 -3.77 -2.67
C GLU A 108 -17.43 -4.33 -1.89
N SER A 109 -16.93 -3.60 -0.89
CA SER A 109 -15.78 -3.99 -0.05
C SER A 109 -15.93 -5.31 0.70
N HIS A 110 -17.14 -5.86 0.78
CA HIS A 110 -17.39 -7.18 1.37
C HIS A 110 -16.88 -8.33 0.46
N LYS A 111 -16.80 -8.12 -0.86
CA LYS A 111 -16.38 -9.15 -1.84
C LYS A 111 -14.88 -9.47 -1.79
N ILE A 112 -14.08 -8.59 -1.20
CA ILE A 112 -12.62 -8.75 -1.10
C ILE A 112 -12.19 -9.48 0.17
N LEU A 113 -13.11 -9.76 1.08
CA LEU A 113 -12.84 -10.55 2.28
C LEU A 113 -12.40 -11.98 1.90
N GLY A 114 -11.41 -12.50 2.61
CA GLY A 114 -10.81 -13.81 2.34
C GLY A 114 -9.84 -13.83 1.15
N GLN A 115 -9.69 -12.73 0.42
CA GLN A 115 -8.62 -12.55 -0.57
C GLN A 115 -7.45 -11.82 0.06
N THR A 116 -6.25 -12.05 -0.48
CA THR A 116 -5.04 -11.34 -0.05
C THR A 116 -4.39 -10.65 -1.24
N PHE A 117 -3.91 -9.43 -1.02
CA PHE A 117 -3.27 -8.59 -2.03
C PHE A 117 -1.90 -8.11 -1.52
N ASP A 118 -0.97 -7.86 -2.45
CA ASP A 118 0.36 -7.36 -2.10
C ASP A 118 0.38 -5.83 -2.04
N MET A 119 -0.47 -5.17 -2.84
CA MET A 119 -0.59 -3.73 -2.88
C MET A 119 -2.06 -3.31 -2.85
N CYS A 120 -2.40 -2.34 -2.01
CA CYS A 120 -3.74 -1.75 -1.95
C CYS A 120 -3.67 -0.25 -2.23
N VAL A 121 -4.49 0.22 -3.17
CA VAL A 121 -4.61 1.63 -3.54
C VAL A 121 -6.00 2.11 -3.14
N LEU A 122 -6.05 3.11 -2.26
CA LEU A 122 -7.26 3.72 -1.75
C LEU A 122 -7.39 5.14 -2.32
N GLN A 123 -8.39 5.33 -3.18
CA GLN A 123 -8.72 6.63 -3.79
C GLN A 123 -9.81 7.34 -2.99
N ASP A 124 -9.91 8.66 -3.11
CA ASP A 124 -11.00 9.46 -2.55
C ASP A 124 -11.06 9.32 -1.01
N PHE A 125 -9.98 9.77 -0.35
CA PHE A 125 -9.79 9.71 1.10
C PHE A 125 -11.02 10.18 1.92
N GLU A 126 -11.75 11.18 1.41
CA GLU A 126 -12.95 11.74 2.06
C GLU A 126 -14.09 10.72 2.27
N ALA A 127 -14.13 9.68 1.43
CA ALA A 127 -15.15 8.63 1.48
C ALA A 127 -14.79 7.45 2.40
N LEU A 128 -13.57 7.43 2.94
CA LEU A 128 -13.10 6.30 3.74
C LEU A 128 -13.77 6.31 5.10
N THR A 129 -14.42 5.21 5.42
CA THR A 129 -14.94 4.93 6.76
C THR A 129 -14.01 3.97 7.49
N PRO A 130 -13.99 3.95 8.83
CA PRO A 130 -13.17 3.02 9.60
C PRO A 130 -13.36 1.55 9.19
N ASN A 131 -14.60 1.16 8.87
CA ASN A 131 -14.93 -0.20 8.44
C ASN A 131 -14.31 -0.53 7.07
N LEU A 132 -14.35 0.40 6.11
CA LEU A 132 -13.70 0.21 4.81
C LEU A 132 -12.18 0.08 4.95
N LEU A 133 -11.57 0.90 5.81
CA LEU A 133 -10.14 0.81 6.12
C LEU A 133 -9.79 -0.54 6.75
N ALA A 134 -10.55 -1.00 7.74
CA ALA A 134 -10.28 -2.27 8.39
C ALA A 134 -10.28 -3.42 7.38
N ARG A 135 -11.33 -3.52 6.54
CA ARG A 135 -11.46 -4.55 5.51
C ARG A 135 -10.33 -4.50 4.49
N THR A 136 -10.01 -3.31 3.97
CA THR A 136 -8.99 -3.16 2.92
C THR A 136 -7.58 -3.42 3.47
N ILE A 137 -7.24 -2.85 4.63
CA ILE A 137 -5.92 -3.02 5.27
C ILE A 137 -5.70 -4.46 5.75
N GLU A 138 -6.75 -5.17 6.17
CA GLU A 138 -6.69 -6.59 6.54
C GLU A 138 -6.31 -7.49 5.36
N THR A 139 -6.87 -7.22 4.17
CA THR A 139 -6.57 -8.00 2.95
C THR A 139 -5.14 -7.82 2.44
N VAL A 140 -4.34 -6.88 2.99
CA VAL A 140 -2.96 -6.68 2.56
C VAL A 140 -2.01 -7.64 3.27
N SER A 141 -1.23 -8.37 2.46
CA SER A 141 -0.26 -9.36 2.92
C SER A 141 0.89 -8.71 3.72
N GLY A 142 1.55 -9.49 4.57
CA GLY A 142 2.74 -9.06 5.28
C GLY A 142 3.88 -8.71 4.32
N GLY A 143 4.44 -7.50 4.46
CA GLY A 143 5.41 -6.93 3.51
C GLY A 143 4.77 -6.22 2.31
N GLY A 144 3.44 -6.14 2.27
CA GLY A 144 2.69 -5.39 1.26
C GLY A 144 2.67 -3.87 1.51
N LEU A 145 2.13 -3.15 0.52
CA LEU A 145 2.10 -1.69 0.48
C LEU A 145 0.66 -1.17 0.39
N ILE A 146 0.27 -0.31 1.33
CA ILE A 146 -1.01 0.40 1.32
C ILE A 146 -0.75 1.84 0.87
N VAL A 147 -1.50 2.32 -0.09
CA VAL A 147 -1.34 3.65 -0.69
C VAL A 147 -2.62 4.45 -0.54
N PHE A 148 -2.51 5.61 0.10
CA PHE A 148 -3.58 6.60 0.16
C PHE A 148 -3.32 7.69 -0.88
N LEU A 149 -4.29 7.96 -1.75
CA LEU A 149 -4.22 9.04 -2.74
C LEU A 149 -5.03 10.25 -2.24
N LEU A 150 -4.33 11.35 -1.94
CA LEU A 150 -4.93 12.62 -1.54
C LEU A 150 -4.80 13.61 -2.69
N LYS A 151 -5.92 13.99 -3.32
CA LYS A 151 -5.91 14.90 -4.49
C LYS A 151 -5.57 16.35 -4.14
N SER A 152 -6.12 16.91 -3.04
CA SER A 152 -6.03 18.34 -2.74
C SER A 152 -5.08 18.66 -1.57
N MET A 153 -4.27 19.72 -1.73
CA MET A 153 -3.46 20.30 -0.66
C MET A 153 -4.29 20.87 0.49
N THR A 154 -5.60 21.13 0.32
CA THR A 154 -6.49 21.54 1.43
C THR A 154 -6.56 20.46 2.52
N SER A 155 -6.54 19.18 2.14
CA SER A 155 -6.49 18.05 3.07
C SER A 155 -5.15 17.97 3.83
N LEU A 156 -4.06 18.45 3.22
CA LEU A 156 -2.73 18.51 3.84
C LEU A 156 -2.50 19.79 4.65
N GLN A 157 -3.08 20.92 4.25
CA GLN A 157 -3.11 22.14 5.07
C GLN A 157 -3.87 21.86 6.37
N GLN A 158 -5.02 21.18 6.31
CA GLN A 158 -5.72 20.66 7.49
C GLN A 158 -4.83 19.75 8.34
N LEU A 159 -4.03 18.87 7.71
CA LEU A 159 -3.09 17.98 8.39
C LEU A 159 -1.98 18.75 9.14
N CYS A 160 -1.40 19.77 8.50
CA CYS A 160 -0.37 20.63 9.07
C CYS A 160 -0.93 21.56 10.17
N THR A 161 -2.11 22.18 9.95
CA THR A 161 -2.76 22.99 10.98
C THR A 161 -3.27 22.14 12.14
N MET A 162 -3.61 20.87 11.93
CA MET A 162 -4.02 19.95 12.99
C MET A 162 -2.91 19.50 13.92
N ALA A 163 -1.71 19.32 13.39
CA ALA A 163 -0.56 18.97 14.20
C ALA A 163 -0.13 20.16 15.07
N MET A 164 -0.39 21.40 14.62
CA MET A 164 -0.02 22.63 15.34
C MET A 164 -1.13 23.16 16.26
N ASP A 165 -2.41 23.03 15.92
CA ASP A 165 -3.51 23.68 16.63
C ASP A 165 -4.44 22.66 17.32
N ILE A 166 -4.02 22.27 18.53
CA ILE A 166 -4.82 21.43 19.45
C ILE A 166 -5.91 22.28 20.13
N HIS A 167 -5.72 23.60 20.20
CA HIS A 167 -6.56 24.53 20.96
C HIS A 167 -7.75 25.08 20.15
N SER A 168 -7.68 25.09 18.82
CA SER A 168 -8.84 25.42 17.96
C SER A 168 -9.90 24.31 17.86
N ARG A 169 -9.70 23.14 18.49
CA ARG A 169 -10.67 22.03 18.51
C ARG A 169 -11.85 22.28 19.46
N TYR A 170 -11.79 23.31 20.29
CA TYR A 170 -12.95 23.84 21.01
C TYR A 170 -13.80 24.69 20.06
N ARG A 171 -14.45 24.06 19.08
CA ARG A 171 -15.45 24.74 18.23
C ARG A 171 -16.85 24.44 18.74
N THR A 172 -17.61 25.51 18.95
CA THR A 172 -19.01 25.54 19.37
C THR A 172 -19.94 24.87 18.36
N GLU A 173 -21.02 24.27 18.85
CA GLU A 173 -22.01 23.46 18.10
C GLU A 173 -22.81 24.20 17.00
N SER A 174 -22.51 25.48 16.75
CA SER A 174 -23.36 26.39 15.97
C SER A 174 -23.04 26.50 14.46
N GLN A 175 -22.04 25.78 13.93
CA GLN A 175 -21.73 25.77 12.49
C GLN A 175 -21.93 24.37 11.87
N HIS A 176 -22.93 24.26 10.99
CA HIS A 176 -23.35 23.04 10.25
C HIS A 176 -22.37 22.53 9.19
N ASN A 177 -21.08 22.86 9.25
CA ASN A 177 -20.11 22.22 8.36
C ASN A 177 -19.84 20.80 8.87
N VAL A 178 -20.26 19.79 8.10
CA VAL A 178 -19.95 18.38 8.38
C VAL A 178 -18.45 18.17 8.21
N VAL A 179 -17.69 18.39 9.29
CA VAL A 179 -16.25 18.15 9.33
C VAL A 179 -16.01 16.70 9.72
N GLY A 180 -15.30 15.96 8.88
CA GLY A 180 -14.98 14.55 9.11
C GLY A 180 -13.98 14.36 10.25
N ARG A 181 -14.46 14.36 11.52
CA ARG A 181 -13.63 14.13 12.73
C ARG A 181 -12.78 12.86 12.66
N PHE A 182 -13.28 11.85 11.95
CA PHE A 182 -12.53 10.62 11.68
C PHE A 182 -11.28 10.89 10.85
N ASN A 183 -11.44 11.60 9.72
CA ASN A 183 -10.37 11.90 8.77
C ASN A 183 -9.24 12.68 9.47
N GLU A 184 -9.63 13.66 10.28
CA GLU A 184 -8.74 14.46 11.12
C GLU A 184 -7.88 13.62 12.08
N ARG A 185 -8.52 12.72 12.84
CA ARG A 185 -7.82 11.82 13.77
C ARG A 185 -6.97 10.79 13.02
N PHE A 186 -7.46 10.30 11.90
CA PHE A 186 -6.76 9.32 11.09
C PHE A 186 -5.45 9.89 10.52
N LEU A 187 -5.48 11.12 10.00
CA LEU A 187 -4.27 11.78 9.50
C LEU A 187 -3.23 12.03 10.61
N LEU A 188 -3.67 12.40 11.82
CA LEU A 188 -2.77 12.48 12.98
C LEU A 188 -2.15 11.12 13.34
N SER A 189 -2.95 10.05 13.28
CA SER A 189 -2.48 8.69 13.50
C SER A 189 -1.42 8.30 12.46
N LEU A 190 -1.62 8.64 11.19
CA LEU A 190 -0.64 8.42 10.13
C LEU A 190 0.68 9.16 10.39
N ALA A 191 0.61 10.42 10.84
CA ALA A 191 1.81 11.19 11.20
C ALA A 191 2.58 10.59 12.39
N SER A 192 1.89 9.92 13.32
CA SER A 192 2.52 9.24 14.45
C SER A 192 3.09 7.86 14.10
N ASN A 193 2.70 7.28 12.97
CA ASN A 193 3.04 5.90 12.63
C ASN A 193 4.48 5.78 12.09
N PRO A 194 5.35 4.97 12.71
CA PRO A 194 6.75 4.79 12.28
C PRO A 194 6.91 4.10 10.93
N ARG A 195 5.82 3.54 10.38
CA ARG A 195 5.78 2.81 9.11
C ARG A 195 4.87 3.50 8.09
N CYS A 196 4.64 4.79 8.26
CA CYS A 196 3.97 5.64 7.28
C CYS A 196 4.91 6.67 6.67
N LEU A 197 4.89 6.80 5.34
CA LEU A 197 5.65 7.82 4.61
C LEU A 197 4.70 8.72 3.84
N VAL A 198 4.83 10.03 4.05
CA VAL A 198 4.06 11.04 3.31
C VAL A 198 4.93 11.59 2.19
N LEU A 199 4.44 11.47 0.97
CA LEU A 199 5.14 11.76 -0.27
C LEU A 199 4.31 12.73 -1.12
N ASP A 200 5.00 13.61 -1.84
CA ASP A 200 4.41 14.46 -2.87
C ASP A 200 4.38 13.73 -4.23
N ASP A 201 3.63 14.26 -5.21
CA ASP A 201 3.56 13.75 -6.60
C ASP A 201 4.93 13.62 -7.28
N ARG A 202 5.93 14.38 -6.79
CA ARG A 202 7.31 14.38 -7.26
C ARG A 202 8.25 13.47 -6.46
N TRP A 203 7.72 12.57 -5.63
CA TRP A 203 8.49 11.67 -4.77
C TRP A 203 9.36 12.36 -3.71
N ASN A 204 9.04 13.61 -3.38
CA ASN A 204 9.67 14.30 -2.27
C ASN A 204 9.05 13.85 -0.96
N ILE A 205 9.89 13.51 0.02
CA ILE A 205 9.43 13.15 1.36
C ILE A 205 9.05 14.42 2.11
N LEU A 206 7.82 14.49 2.61
CA LEU A 206 7.35 15.63 3.38
C LEU A 206 7.89 15.59 4.82
N PRO A 207 8.18 16.76 5.44
CA PRO A 207 8.80 16.85 6.75
C PRO A 207 7.97 16.27 7.91
N LEU A 208 6.70 15.95 7.68
CA LEU A 208 5.84 15.22 8.61
C LEU A 208 6.39 13.83 8.94
N SER A 209 7.12 13.21 8.02
CA SER A 209 7.72 11.88 8.21
C SER A 209 9.10 11.91 8.89
N ARG A 210 9.54 13.04 9.46
CA ARG A 210 10.87 13.15 10.10
C ARG A 210 11.15 12.08 11.17
N LYS A 211 10.16 11.74 11.99
CA LYS A 211 10.28 10.67 13.01
C LYS A 211 10.54 9.30 12.39
N VAL A 212 9.89 9.03 11.25
CA VAL A 212 10.12 7.80 10.49
C VAL A 212 11.53 7.79 9.93
N LEU A 213 11.95 8.90 9.30
CA LEU A 213 13.27 9.03 8.70
C LEU A 213 14.41 8.82 9.70
N SER A 214 14.29 9.32 10.93
CA SER A 214 15.28 9.09 12.00
C SER A 214 15.31 7.64 12.49
N SER A 215 14.23 6.89 12.34
CA SER A 215 14.12 5.48 12.76
C SER A 215 14.52 4.49 11.67
N LEU A 216 14.79 4.95 10.44
CA LEU A 216 15.15 4.07 9.33
C LEU A 216 16.61 3.63 9.42
N THR A 217 16.84 2.56 10.18
CA THR A 217 18.08 1.78 10.09
C THR A 217 17.92 0.71 9.02
N THR A 218 18.92 0.55 8.16
CA THR A 218 18.98 -0.58 7.23
C THR A 218 19.15 -1.86 8.03
N LEU A 219 18.15 -2.75 7.98
CA LEU A 219 18.27 -4.06 8.58
C LEU A 219 19.10 -4.94 7.63
N GLN A 220 20.19 -5.51 8.15
CA GLN A 220 20.88 -6.61 7.47
C GLN A 220 19.94 -7.82 7.49
N ALA A 221 19.77 -8.47 6.34
CA ALA A 221 18.84 -9.59 6.17
C ALA A 221 19.26 -10.83 7.00
N ASP A 222 20.52 -10.87 7.40
CA ASP A 222 21.19 -12.09 7.82
C ASP A 222 20.77 -12.60 9.21
N ILE A 223 20.30 -11.71 10.11
CA ILE A 223 20.04 -12.08 11.51
C ILE A 223 18.66 -12.74 11.69
N SER A 224 17.67 -12.37 10.88
CA SER A 224 16.29 -12.90 11.00
C SER A 224 16.06 -14.19 10.21
N ASP A 225 16.77 -14.41 9.12
CA ASP A 225 16.60 -15.61 8.31
C ASP A 225 17.18 -16.85 9.01
N GLU A 226 18.29 -16.73 9.75
CA GLU A 226 18.83 -17.86 10.53
C GLU A 226 17.88 -18.29 11.65
N SER A 227 17.31 -17.35 12.41
CA SER A 227 16.42 -17.68 13.52
C SER A 227 15.11 -18.31 13.03
N ILE A 228 14.53 -17.79 11.95
CA ILE A 228 13.29 -18.34 11.35
C ILE A 228 13.55 -19.71 10.71
N LEU A 229 14.72 -19.91 10.09
CA LEU A 229 15.10 -21.21 9.52
C LEU A 229 15.34 -22.26 10.61
N LEU A 230 15.91 -21.87 11.75
CA LEU A 230 16.09 -22.72 12.94
C LEU A 230 14.73 -23.17 13.50
N GLU A 231 13.80 -22.24 13.73
CA GLU A 231 12.45 -22.54 14.21
C GLU A 231 11.68 -23.45 13.24
N GLN A 232 11.80 -23.24 11.92
CA GLN A 232 11.18 -24.10 10.91
C GLN A 232 11.76 -25.52 10.91
N LYS A 233 13.08 -25.65 11.08
CA LYS A 233 13.76 -26.95 11.20
C LYS A 233 13.34 -27.68 12.48
N GLU A 234 13.21 -26.98 13.59
CA GLU A 234 12.74 -27.56 14.86
C GLU A 234 11.29 -28.02 14.76
N LEU A 235 10.41 -27.23 14.14
CA LEU A 235 9.01 -27.60 13.95
C LEU A 235 8.86 -28.82 13.04
N GLN A 236 9.70 -28.95 12.01
CA GLN A 236 9.75 -30.16 11.17
C GLN A 236 10.19 -31.39 11.96
N LYS A 237 11.24 -31.26 12.79
CA LYS A 237 11.69 -32.36 13.67
C LYS A 237 10.57 -32.81 14.63
N LEU A 238 9.87 -31.87 15.26
CA LEU A 238 8.76 -32.17 16.17
C LEU A 238 7.59 -32.86 15.46
N LYS A 239 7.24 -32.45 14.24
CA LYS A 239 6.21 -33.13 13.42
C LYS A 239 6.60 -34.58 13.11
N VAL A 240 7.86 -34.82 12.74
CA VAL A 240 8.37 -36.18 12.46
C VAL A 240 8.38 -37.05 13.71
N MET A 241 8.78 -36.50 14.86
CA MET A 241 8.73 -37.21 16.15
C MET A 241 7.29 -37.55 16.56
N SER A 242 6.35 -36.62 16.39
CA SER A 242 4.93 -36.86 16.66
C SER A 242 4.34 -37.96 15.78
N LEU A 243 4.68 -37.99 14.49
CA LEU A 243 4.28 -39.05 13.57
C LEU A 243 4.86 -40.41 13.96
N LYS A 244 6.14 -40.47 14.36
CA LYS A 244 6.77 -41.71 14.87
C LYS A 244 6.10 -42.21 16.15
N LEU A 245 5.78 -41.32 17.10
CA LEU A 245 5.03 -41.69 18.31
C LEU A 245 3.64 -42.24 17.97
N LYS A 246 2.91 -41.58 17.04
CA LYS A 246 1.59 -42.07 16.60
C LYS A 246 1.66 -43.45 15.96
N CYS A 247 2.68 -43.73 15.15
CA CYS A 247 2.88 -45.07 14.58
C CYS A 247 3.24 -46.10 15.66
N HIS A 248 4.09 -45.73 16.63
CA HIS A 248 4.50 -46.63 17.71
C HIS A 248 3.32 -46.99 18.63
N PHE A 249 2.49 -46.02 19.02
CA PHE A 249 1.27 -46.29 19.81
C PHE A 249 0.22 -47.10 19.04
N ARG A 250 0.23 -47.08 17.71
CA ARG A 250 -0.68 -47.87 16.87
C ARG A 250 -0.27 -49.35 16.79
N LEU A 251 1.04 -49.63 16.88
CA LEU A 251 1.60 -50.98 16.93
C LEU A 251 1.47 -51.65 18.31
N ILE A 252 1.37 -50.87 19.39
CA ILE A 252 1.19 -51.41 20.76
C ILE A 252 -0.30 -51.72 21.05
N ARG A 253 -1.23 -51.18 20.26
CA ARG A 253 -2.69 -51.38 20.41
C ARG A 253 -3.27 -52.47 19.49
N SER A 254 -2.44 -53.15 18.70
CA SER A 254 -2.78 -54.31 17.87
C SER A 254 -2.17 -55.57 18.46
#